data_AF-A0A218QVV8-F1
#
_entry.id   AF-A0A218QVV8-F1
#
_cell.length_a   1.000
_cell.length_b   1.000
_cell.length_c   1.000
_cell.angle_alpha   90.00
_cell.angle_beta   90.00
_cell.angle_gamma   90.00
#
_symmetry.space_group_name_H-M   'P 1'
#
loop_
_entity.id
_entity.type
_entity.pdbx_description
1 polymer ?
#
loop_
_entity_poly.entity_id
_entity_poly.type
_entity_poly.pdbx_seq_one_letter_code
_entity_poly.pdbx_strand_id
1 'polypeptide(L)'
;MSKEASPKSNIGARIPSTWLAELDAYVSSSGKTKSDVINEAIGDYLNKSQVTIVDRITTIENKLAQNNQTFDIALLNQRLDKLEDILQAILQALGDIKPEIKIVEKLRETISDGERYGGITQTELLEKYQLSYHALDKEAKEKDIPFHEVVKEKTGWYKKDPNKRRSRWLPLENNLTTTVRQLNGNTANNGKETISEINDSSSN
;
A
#
# COMPACT_ATOMS: atom_id res chain seq x y z
N MET A 1 -6.14 62.40 -23.61
CA MET A 1 -6.29 62.26 -25.08
C MET A 1 -7.25 61.11 -25.33
N SER A 2 -8.51 61.42 -25.62
CA SER A 2 -9.54 60.42 -25.90
C SER A 2 -9.42 59.96 -27.35
N LYS A 3 -9.28 58.65 -27.58
CA LYS A 3 -9.34 58.07 -28.93
C LYS A 3 -10.77 58.20 -29.44
N GLU A 4 -11.01 59.11 -30.37
CA GLU A 4 -12.25 59.14 -31.14
C GLU A 4 -12.35 57.86 -31.98
N ALA A 5 -13.35 57.04 -31.70
CA ALA A 5 -13.66 55.87 -32.49
C ALA A 5 -14.22 56.34 -33.84
N SER A 6 -13.49 56.08 -34.92
CA SER A 6 -13.92 56.31 -36.29
C SER A 6 -15.30 55.64 -36.55
N PRO A 7 -16.26 56.33 -37.19
CA PRO A 7 -17.60 55.79 -37.41
C PRO A 7 -17.51 54.52 -38.25
N LYS A 8 -18.09 53.43 -37.75
CA LYS A 8 -18.20 52.17 -38.49
C LYS A 8 -18.96 52.46 -39.79
N SER A 9 -18.31 52.22 -40.93
CA SER A 9 -18.99 52.20 -42.22
C SER A 9 -20.10 51.16 -42.17
N ASN A 10 -21.36 51.60 -42.13
CA ASN A 10 -22.50 50.71 -42.27
C ASN A 10 -22.55 50.28 -43.74
N ILE A 11 -21.99 49.11 -44.03
CA ILE A 11 -22.16 48.44 -45.32
C ILE A 11 -23.60 47.93 -45.36
N GLY A 12 -24.51 48.76 -45.90
CA GLY A 12 -25.88 48.35 -46.19
C GLY A 12 -25.95 47.74 -47.58
N ALA A 13 -26.43 46.51 -47.70
CA ALA A 13 -26.80 45.93 -48.98
C ALA A 13 -28.26 46.31 -49.32
N ARG A 14 -28.48 46.84 -50.52
CA ARG A 14 -29.84 47.14 -51.00
C ARG A 14 -30.48 45.85 -51.50
N ILE A 15 -31.59 45.45 -50.88
CA ILE A 15 -32.36 44.28 -51.31
C ILE A 15 -33.24 44.70 -52.51
N PRO A 16 -33.19 43.98 -53.65
CA PRO A 16 -34.12 44.19 -54.75
C PRO A 16 -35.59 44.11 -54.28
N SER A 17 -36.47 44.94 -54.85
CA SER A 17 -37.87 45.03 -54.41
C SER A 17 -38.65 43.71 -54.56
N THR A 18 -38.31 42.90 -55.56
CA THR A 18 -38.88 41.56 -55.77
C THR A 18 -38.55 40.63 -54.61
N TRP A 19 -37.29 40.58 -54.18
CA TRP A 19 -36.83 39.76 -53.06
C TRP A 19 -37.36 40.27 -51.72
N LEU A 20 -37.56 41.59 -51.58
CA LEU A 20 -38.20 42.16 -50.40
C LEU A 20 -39.64 41.66 -50.25
N ALA A 21 -40.40 41.58 -51.35
CA ALA A 21 -41.77 41.07 -51.33
C ALA A 21 -41.82 39.57 -50.96
N GLU A 22 -40.88 38.77 -51.48
CA GLU A 22 -40.74 37.36 -51.13
C GLU A 22 -40.37 37.17 -49.66
N LEU A 23 -39.43 37.96 -49.16
CA LEU A 23 -39.03 37.97 -47.75
C LEU A 23 -40.20 38.32 -46.83
N ASP A 24 -41.03 39.29 -47.22
CA ASP A 24 -42.17 39.74 -46.42
C ASP A 24 -43.27 38.67 -46.37
N ALA A 25 -43.49 37.94 -47.45
CA ALA A 25 -44.40 36.79 -47.48
C ALA A 25 -43.89 35.65 -46.59
N TYR A 26 -42.58 35.38 -46.61
CA TYR A 26 -41.96 34.38 -45.76
C TYR A 26 -42.01 34.75 -44.26
N VAL A 27 -41.73 36.00 -43.92
CA VAL A 27 -41.83 36.52 -42.55
C VAL A 27 -43.27 36.43 -42.03
N SER A 28 -44.24 36.79 -42.86
CA SER A 28 -45.67 36.71 -42.49
C SER A 28 -46.14 35.28 -42.25
N SER A 29 -45.60 34.28 -42.97
CA SER A 29 -45.98 32.87 -42.81
C SER A 29 -45.20 32.15 -41.70
N SER A 30 -43.95 32.54 -41.46
CA SER A 30 -43.08 31.91 -40.44
C SER A 30 -43.23 32.51 -39.04
N GLY A 31 -43.80 33.72 -38.91
CA GLY A 31 -43.91 34.43 -37.64
C GLY A 31 -42.57 34.95 -37.08
N LYS A 32 -41.47 34.83 -37.84
CA LYS A 32 -40.13 35.34 -37.49
C LYS A 32 -39.98 36.80 -37.91
N THR A 33 -39.08 37.56 -37.29
CA THR A 33 -38.79 38.91 -37.79
C THR A 33 -37.89 38.86 -39.04
N LYS A 34 -37.90 39.91 -39.87
CA LYS A 34 -36.99 40.02 -41.03
C LYS A 34 -35.53 39.84 -40.62
N SER A 35 -35.15 40.41 -39.46
CA SER A 35 -33.80 40.29 -38.91
C SER A 35 -33.44 38.85 -38.58
N ASP A 36 -34.36 38.08 -37.98
CA ASP A 36 -34.11 36.69 -37.62
C ASP A 36 -33.89 35.83 -38.87
N VAL A 37 -34.77 36.01 -39.87
CA VAL A 37 -34.66 35.29 -41.16
C VAL A 37 -33.36 35.62 -41.89
N ILE A 38 -32.97 36.89 -41.94
CA ILE A 38 -31.70 37.32 -42.57
C ILE A 38 -30.51 36.74 -41.82
N ASN A 39 -30.51 36.83 -40.48
CA ASN A 39 -29.43 36.31 -39.69
C ASN A 39 -29.32 34.78 -39.81
N GLU A 40 -30.45 34.06 -39.92
CA GLU A 40 -30.52 32.60 -40.10
C GLU A 40 -29.92 32.22 -41.45
N ALA A 41 -30.34 32.88 -42.53
CA ALA A 41 -29.77 32.68 -43.87
C ALA A 41 -28.26 33.00 -43.93
N ILE A 42 -27.79 34.03 -43.22
CA ILE A 42 -26.36 34.33 -43.10
C ILE A 42 -25.62 33.23 -42.31
N GLY A 43 -26.22 32.73 -41.23
CA GLY A 43 -25.70 31.63 -40.44
C GLY A 43 -25.53 30.36 -41.28
N ASP A 44 -26.56 30.00 -42.03
CA ASP A 44 -26.57 28.85 -42.94
C ASP A 44 -25.52 29.01 -44.06
N TYR A 45 -25.46 30.18 -44.69
CA TYR A 45 -24.46 30.48 -45.73
C TYR A 45 -23.02 30.39 -45.21
N LEU A 46 -22.77 30.85 -43.98
CA LEU A 46 -21.45 30.82 -43.36
C LEU A 46 -21.15 29.49 -42.66
N ASN A 47 -22.07 28.53 -42.68
CA ASN A 47 -22.03 27.27 -41.93
C ASN A 47 -21.72 27.51 -40.44
N LYS A 48 -22.32 28.54 -39.85
CA LYS A 48 -22.17 28.91 -38.44
C LYS A 48 -23.51 28.78 -37.75
N SER A 49 -23.55 27.94 -36.70
CA SER A 49 -24.71 27.83 -35.82
C SER A 49 -25.03 29.20 -35.22
N GLN A 50 -26.28 29.62 -35.37
CA GLN A 50 -26.82 30.79 -34.67
C GLN A 50 -27.04 30.44 -33.20
N VAL A 51 -25.96 30.40 -32.43
CA VAL A 51 -26.09 30.28 -30.98
C VAL A 51 -26.43 31.65 -30.42
N THR A 52 -27.67 31.84 -29.96
CA THR A 52 -28.05 33.08 -29.30
C THR A 52 -27.42 33.15 -27.89
N ILE A 53 -27.35 34.36 -27.32
CA ILE A 53 -26.90 34.53 -25.93
C ILE A 53 -27.81 33.72 -24.99
N VAL A 54 -29.11 33.64 -25.29
CA VAL A 54 -30.09 32.88 -24.53
C VAL A 54 -29.74 31.39 -24.51
N ASP A 55 -29.43 30.79 -25.67
CA ASP A 55 -29.07 29.37 -25.76
C ASP A 55 -27.82 29.04 -24.94
N ARG A 56 -26.85 29.96 -24.92
CA ARG A 56 -25.64 29.82 -24.10
C ARG A 56 -25.95 29.89 -22.62
N ILE A 57 -26.83 30.80 -22.20
CA ILE A 57 -27.28 30.93 -20.81
C ILE A 57 -28.00 29.65 -20.38
N THR A 58 -28.97 29.17 -21.16
CA THR A 58 -29.70 27.93 -20.86
C THR A 58 -28.76 26.72 -20.79
N THR A 59 -27.76 26.65 -21.68
CA THR A 59 -26.74 25.58 -21.63
C THR A 59 -25.90 25.65 -20.35
N ILE A 60 -25.51 26.85 -19.92
CA ILE A 60 -24.73 27.06 -18.69
C ILE A 60 -25.58 26.73 -17.44
N GLU A 61 -26.84 27.15 -17.41
CA GLU A 61 -27.78 26.84 -16.33
C GLU A 61 -27.99 25.33 -16.18
N ASN A 62 -28.17 24.62 -17.29
CA ASN A 62 -28.30 23.16 -17.30
C ASN A 62 -27.03 22.47 -16.77
N LYS A 63 -25.84 22.96 -17.18
CA LYS A 63 -24.56 22.43 -16.67
C LYS A 63 -24.36 22.72 -15.18
N LEU A 64 -24.78 23.89 -14.70
CA LEU A 64 -24.75 24.24 -13.28
C LEU A 64 -25.73 23.39 -12.46
N ALA A 65 -26.93 23.14 -12.98
CA ALA A 65 -27.92 22.27 -12.34
C ALA A 65 -27.42 20.82 -12.24
N GLN A 66 -26.77 20.31 -13.29
CA GLN A 66 -26.15 18.98 -13.28
C GLN A 66 -24.96 18.89 -12.32
N ASN A 67 -24.17 19.94 -12.21
CA ASN A 67 -23.01 19.99 -11.30
C ASN A 67 -23.38 20.26 -9.85
N ASN A 68 -24.58 20.79 -9.57
CA ASN A 68 -25.17 20.85 -8.23
C ASN A 68 -25.68 19.49 -7.75
N GLN A 69 -25.04 18.39 -8.17
CA GLN A 69 -25.14 17.12 -7.46
C GLN A 69 -24.69 17.38 -6.02
N THR A 70 -25.67 17.58 -5.14
CA THR A 70 -25.48 17.60 -3.70
C THR A 70 -24.86 16.28 -3.31
N PHE A 71 -23.56 16.29 -3.01
CA PHE A 71 -22.93 15.20 -2.30
C PHE A 71 -23.73 14.97 -1.03
N ASP A 72 -24.25 13.76 -0.88
CA ASP A 72 -24.97 13.38 0.34
C ASP A 72 -23.96 13.25 1.47
N ILE A 73 -23.67 14.38 2.12
CA ILE A 73 -22.72 14.50 3.23
C ILE A 73 -23.13 13.55 4.37
N ALA A 74 -24.43 13.31 4.57
CA ALA A 74 -24.91 12.38 5.58
C ALA A 74 -24.52 10.94 5.24
N LEU A 75 -24.67 10.53 3.97
CA LEU A 75 -24.23 9.21 3.52
C LEU A 75 -22.70 9.03 3.63
N LEU A 76 -21.93 10.08 3.32
CA LEU A 76 -20.46 10.05 3.46
C LEU A 76 -20.04 9.91 4.92
N ASN A 77 -20.66 10.67 5.84
CA ASN A 77 -20.38 10.56 7.27
C ASN A 77 -20.77 9.17 7.81
N GLN A 78 -21.91 8.63 7.41
CA GLN A 78 -22.32 7.27 7.80
C GLN A 78 -21.31 6.20 7.34
N ARG A 79 -20.69 6.38 6.17
CA ARG A 79 -19.63 5.46 5.70
C ARG A 79 -18.35 5.63 6.50
N LEU A 80 -18.03 6.85 6.92
CA LEU A 80 -16.85 7.16 7.73
C LEU A 80 -16.97 6.49 9.10
N ASP A 81 -18.11 6.63 9.77
CA ASP A 81 -18.38 6.00 11.08
C ASP A 81 -18.21 4.47 11.02
N LYS A 82 -18.74 3.83 9.96
CA LYS A 82 -18.57 2.38 9.76
C LYS A 82 -17.12 1.96 9.58
N LEU A 83 -16.29 2.80 8.94
CA LEU A 83 -14.88 2.50 8.76
C LEU A 83 -14.12 2.63 10.08
N GLU A 84 -14.48 3.60 10.93
CA GLU A 84 -13.91 3.75 12.27
C GLU A 84 -14.24 2.52 13.15
N ASP A 85 -15.48 2.04 13.13
CA ASP A 85 -15.89 0.82 13.85
C ASP A 85 -15.07 -0.41 13.42
N ILE A 86 -14.89 -0.60 12.10
CA ILE A 86 -14.09 -1.71 11.56
C ILE A 86 -12.64 -1.59 12.00
N LEU A 87 -12.07 -0.39 11.94
CA LEU A 87 -10.68 -0.15 12.30
C LEU A 87 -10.44 -0.44 13.79
N GLN A 88 -11.39 -0.08 14.64
CA GLN A 88 -11.33 -0.37 16.07
C GLN A 88 -11.44 -1.87 16.38
N ALA A 89 -12.30 -2.60 15.66
CA ALA A 89 -12.39 -4.06 15.75
C ALA A 89 -11.08 -4.76 15.32
N ILE A 90 -10.43 -4.28 14.25
CA ILE A 90 -9.13 -4.81 13.80
C ILE A 90 -8.04 -4.56 14.84
N LEU A 91 -8.00 -3.35 15.42
CA LEU A 91 -7.04 -3.01 16.47
C LEU A 91 -7.19 -3.89 17.70
N GLN A 92 -8.43 -4.17 18.11
CA GLN A 92 -8.71 -5.09 19.22
C GLN A 92 -8.24 -6.51 18.90
N ALA A 93 -8.59 -7.05 17.73
CA ALA A 93 -8.16 -8.38 17.31
C ALA A 93 -6.62 -8.52 17.24
N LEU A 94 -5.92 -7.49 16.76
CA LEU A 94 -4.46 -7.46 16.78
C LEU A 94 -3.88 -7.40 18.21
N GLY A 95 -4.57 -6.72 19.12
CA GLY A 95 -4.26 -6.75 20.56
C GLY A 95 -4.32 -8.16 21.14
N ASP A 96 -5.34 -8.92 20.77
CA ASP A 96 -5.57 -10.29 21.25
C ASP A 96 -4.61 -11.31 20.62
N ILE A 97 -4.14 -11.08 19.39
CA ILE A 97 -3.16 -11.94 18.70
C ILE A 97 -1.73 -11.80 19.27
N LYS A 98 -1.33 -10.61 19.73
CA LYS A 98 0.01 -10.36 20.30
C LYS A 98 0.40 -11.31 21.44
N PRO A 99 -0.44 -11.57 22.46
CA PRO A 99 -0.11 -12.53 23.51
C PRO A 99 -0.02 -13.97 22.99
N GLU A 100 -0.82 -14.34 21.98
CA GLU A 100 -0.74 -15.67 21.35
C GLU A 100 0.60 -15.88 20.63
N ILE A 101 1.10 -14.87 19.90
CA ILE A 101 2.42 -14.93 19.26
C ILE A 101 3.52 -15.16 20.31
N LYS A 102 3.45 -14.47 21.46
CA LYS A 102 4.43 -14.63 22.55
C LYS A 102 4.40 -16.03 23.18
N ILE A 103 3.21 -16.64 23.26
CA ILE A 103 3.06 -18.03 23.72
C ILE A 103 3.65 -18.99 22.70
N VAL A 104 3.37 -18.78 21.40
CA VAL A 104 3.91 -19.59 20.31
C VAL A 104 5.43 -19.47 20.21
N GLU A 105 6.01 -18.29 20.38
CA GLU A 105 7.47 -18.11 20.45
C GLU A 105 8.10 -18.87 21.62
N LYS A 106 7.47 -18.81 22.81
CA LYS A 106 7.94 -19.54 24.00
C LYS A 106 7.83 -21.06 23.81
N LEU A 107 6.76 -21.54 23.18
CA LEU A 107 6.59 -22.95 22.82
C LEU A 107 7.58 -23.37 21.73
N ARG A 108 7.85 -22.51 20.74
CA ARG A 108 8.84 -22.73 19.68
C ARG A 108 10.26 -22.80 20.23
N GLU A 109 10.63 -21.97 21.20
CA GLU A 109 11.90 -22.11 21.93
C GLU A 109 11.95 -23.47 22.64
N THR A 110 10.87 -23.85 23.33
CA THR A 110 10.80 -25.11 24.08
C THR A 110 10.88 -26.35 23.18
N ILE A 111 10.24 -26.33 22.00
CA ILE A 111 10.26 -27.42 21.01
C ILE A 111 11.55 -27.40 20.18
N SER A 112 12.05 -26.22 19.79
CA SER A 112 13.36 -26.08 19.14
C SER A 112 14.51 -26.52 20.06
N ASP A 113 14.35 -26.39 21.38
CA ASP A 113 15.28 -26.92 22.38
C ASP A 113 15.21 -28.45 22.53
N GLY A 114 14.11 -29.08 22.11
CA GLY A 114 13.94 -30.53 22.08
C GLY A 114 14.46 -31.19 20.80
N GLU A 115 14.22 -30.58 19.63
CA GLU A 115 14.48 -31.26 18.35
C GLU A 115 15.68 -30.71 17.55
N ARG A 116 16.11 -29.45 17.71
CA ARG A 116 17.09 -28.83 16.79
C ARG A 116 18.54 -28.83 17.23
N TYR A 117 18.85 -29.14 18.49
CA TYR A 117 20.22 -29.00 19.01
C TYR A 117 20.90 -30.29 19.50
N GLY A 118 20.25 -31.46 19.43
CA GLY A 118 20.93 -32.75 19.66
C GLY A 118 21.66 -32.87 21.02
N GLY A 119 21.18 -32.16 22.04
CA GLY A 119 21.81 -32.06 23.35
C GLY A 119 20.83 -32.22 24.50
N ILE A 120 21.34 -32.59 25.66
CA ILE A 120 20.53 -32.91 26.86
C ILE A 120 20.73 -31.85 27.95
N THR A 121 19.81 -31.78 28.91
CA THR A 121 19.97 -30.97 30.12
C THR A 121 21.08 -31.51 31.02
N GLN A 122 21.53 -30.69 31.96
CA GLN A 122 22.50 -31.13 32.97
C GLN A 122 21.95 -32.26 33.84
N THR A 123 20.67 -32.20 34.23
CA THR A 123 20.05 -33.26 35.03
C THR A 123 20.02 -34.58 34.27
N GLU A 124 19.57 -34.58 33.01
CA GLU A 124 19.54 -35.77 32.16
C GLU A 124 20.95 -36.33 31.93
N LEU A 125 21.97 -35.48 31.75
CA LEU A 125 23.35 -35.94 31.59
C LEU A 125 23.87 -36.61 32.87
N LEU A 126 23.64 -36.01 34.04
CA LEU A 126 24.10 -36.56 35.30
C LEU A 126 23.38 -37.87 35.64
N GLU A 127 22.09 -37.97 35.37
CA GLU A 127 21.33 -39.23 35.52
C GLU A 127 21.86 -40.31 34.57
N LYS A 128 22.12 -39.97 33.30
CA LYS A 128 22.64 -40.90 32.30
C LYS A 128 23.97 -41.54 32.70
N TYR A 129 24.86 -40.77 33.33
CA TYR A 129 26.17 -41.24 33.79
C TYR A 129 26.21 -41.61 35.28
N GLN A 130 25.06 -41.60 35.96
CA GLN A 130 24.93 -41.90 37.39
C GLN A 130 25.85 -41.04 38.28
N LEU A 131 26.00 -39.77 37.92
CA LEU A 131 26.84 -38.81 38.62
C LEU A 131 26.02 -37.93 39.57
N SER A 132 26.57 -37.63 40.75
CA SER A 132 25.95 -36.73 41.72
C SER A 132 26.41 -35.28 41.52
N TYR A 133 25.45 -34.36 41.37
CA TYR A 133 25.74 -32.92 41.29
C TYR A 133 26.59 -32.44 42.47
N HIS A 134 26.22 -32.83 43.70
CA HIS A 134 26.89 -32.39 44.92
C HIS A 134 28.34 -32.90 45.00
N ALA A 135 28.61 -34.11 44.52
CA ALA A 135 29.96 -34.65 44.49
C ALA A 135 30.84 -33.87 43.49
N LEU A 136 30.31 -33.60 42.29
CA LEU A 136 31.02 -32.86 41.25
C LEU A 136 31.22 -31.38 41.61
N ASP A 137 30.28 -30.75 42.30
CA ASP A 137 30.39 -29.36 42.77
C ASP A 137 31.47 -29.23 43.86
N LYS A 138 31.57 -30.24 44.74
CA LYS A 138 32.65 -30.31 45.72
C LYS A 138 34.01 -30.51 45.05
N GLU A 139 34.10 -31.44 44.09
CA GLU A 139 35.32 -31.69 43.31
C GLU A 139 35.77 -30.43 42.53
N ALA A 140 34.82 -29.71 41.93
CA ALA A 140 35.10 -28.45 41.21
C ALA A 140 35.71 -27.39 42.13
N LYS A 141 35.17 -27.25 43.35
CA LYS A 141 35.69 -26.31 44.37
C LYS A 141 37.04 -26.72 44.91
N GLU A 142 37.28 -28.01 45.13
CA GLU A 142 38.58 -28.53 45.60
C GLU A 142 39.69 -28.37 44.56
N LYS A 143 39.34 -28.49 43.27
CA LYS A 143 40.27 -28.33 42.14
C LYS A 143 40.39 -26.89 41.63
N ASP A 144 39.62 -25.95 42.18
CA ASP A 144 39.50 -24.56 41.71
C ASP A 144 39.23 -24.43 40.19
N ILE A 145 38.32 -25.26 39.67
CA ILE A 145 37.92 -25.24 38.26
C ILE A 145 36.41 -25.07 38.10
N PRO A 146 35.94 -24.51 36.97
CA PRO A 146 34.52 -24.40 36.71
C PRO A 146 33.83 -25.76 36.67
N PHE A 147 32.66 -25.88 37.29
CA PHE A 147 31.85 -27.10 37.35
C PHE A 147 31.68 -27.79 35.99
N HIS A 148 31.56 -27.01 34.90
CA HIS A 148 31.35 -27.56 33.58
C HIS A 148 32.58 -28.30 33.00
N GLU A 149 33.80 -27.94 33.40
CA GLU A 149 35.01 -28.66 32.99
C GLU A 149 35.12 -30.01 33.71
N VAL A 150 34.72 -30.09 34.99
CA VAL A 150 34.64 -31.36 35.71
C VAL A 150 33.66 -32.33 35.05
N VAL A 151 32.45 -31.84 34.72
CA VAL A 151 31.44 -32.67 34.04
C VAL A 151 31.96 -33.14 32.68
N LYS A 152 32.65 -32.28 31.93
CA LYS A 152 33.26 -32.62 30.64
C LYS A 152 34.34 -33.69 30.77
N GLU A 153 35.19 -33.61 31.79
CA GLU A 153 36.21 -34.62 32.09
C GLU A 153 35.58 -35.99 32.39
N LYS A 154 34.48 -36.03 33.16
CA LYS A 154 33.82 -37.28 33.55
C LYS A 154 32.96 -37.90 32.45
N THR A 155 32.33 -37.08 31.61
CA THR A 155 31.31 -37.54 30.66
C THR A 155 31.76 -37.52 29.20
N GLY A 156 32.75 -36.70 28.84
CA GLY A 156 33.09 -36.41 27.45
C GLY A 156 32.03 -35.55 26.74
N TRP A 157 31.21 -34.81 27.49
CA TRP A 157 30.22 -33.87 26.94
C TRP A 157 30.62 -32.43 27.26
N TYR A 158 30.36 -31.49 26.37
CA TYR A 158 30.63 -30.08 26.61
C TYR A 158 29.34 -29.27 26.71
N LYS A 159 29.38 -28.22 27.50
CA LYS A 159 28.25 -27.28 27.62
C LYS A 159 28.31 -26.28 26.47
N LYS A 160 27.23 -26.19 25.67
CA LYS A 160 27.18 -25.34 24.46
C LYS A 160 27.49 -23.86 24.75
N ASP A 161 27.06 -23.39 25.92
CA ASP A 161 27.34 -22.04 26.43
C ASP A 161 27.65 -22.17 27.93
N PRO A 162 28.91 -22.04 28.36
CA PRO A 162 29.31 -22.29 29.74
C PRO A 162 28.71 -21.25 30.71
N ASN A 163 28.49 -20.02 30.24
CA ASN A 163 28.03 -18.89 31.05
C ASN A 163 26.52 -18.89 31.29
N LYS A 164 25.75 -19.58 30.44
CA LYS A 164 24.29 -19.69 30.61
C LYS A 164 23.91 -20.83 31.54
N ARG A 165 23.12 -20.53 32.57
CA ARG A 165 22.61 -21.52 33.54
C ARG A 165 21.81 -22.65 32.88
N ARG A 166 21.03 -22.34 31.84
CA ARG A 166 20.14 -23.29 31.13
C ARG A 166 20.71 -23.82 29.82
N SER A 167 22.02 -23.69 29.60
CA SER A 167 22.62 -24.22 28.37
C SER A 167 22.62 -25.75 28.35
N ARG A 168 22.52 -26.32 27.15
CA ARG A 168 22.48 -27.77 26.90
C ARG A 168 23.89 -28.36 26.83
N TRP A 169 23.98 -29.66 27.09
CA TRP A 169 25.18 -30.47 26.96
C TRP A 169 25.17 -31.23 25.64
N LEU A 170 26.30 -31.23 24.94
CA LEU A 170 26.49 -31.87 23.64
C LEU A 170 27.63 -32.90 23.71
N PRO A 171 27.52 -34.03 22.99
CA PRO A 171 28.61 -35.00 22.93
C PRO A 171 29.78 -34.42 22.13
N LEU A 172 31.02 -34.72 22.57
CA LEU A 172 32.25 -34.26 21.90
C LEU A 172 32.36 -34.72 20.42
N GLU A 173 31.70 -35.81 20.04
CA GLU A 173 31.68 -36.36 18.67
C GLU A 173 31.08 -35.40 17.61
N ASN A 174 30.26 -34.42 18.03
CA ASN A 174 29.62 -33.46 17.12
C ASN A 174 30.53 -32.29 16.65
N ASN A 175 31.81 -32.25 17.07
CA ASN A 175 32.72 -31.17 16.68
C ASN A 175 33.26 -31.28 15.23
N LEU A 176 33.17 -32.43 14.57
CA LEU A 176 33.66 -32.57 13.19
C LEU A 176 32.68 -32.06 12.13
N THR A 177 31.37 -32.14 12.39
CA THR A 177 30.32 -31.78 11.41
C THR A 177 29.85 -30.33 11.51
N THR A 178 30.08 -29.65 12.63
CA THR A 178 29.55 -28.28 12.84
C THR A 178 30.41 -27.21 12.16
N THR A 179 31.72 -27.44 12.00
CA THR A 179 32.63 -26.50 11.32
C THR A 179 32.37 -26.41 9.81
N VAL A 180 31.88 -27.49 9.17
CA VAL A 180 31.57 -27.49 7.72
C VAL A 180 30.28 -26.73 7.41
N ARG A 181 29.30 -26.70 8.31
CA ARG A 181 28.02 -25.99 8.09
C ARG A 181 28.11 -24.49 8.35
N GLN A 182 29.04 -24.01 9.18
CA GLN A 182 29.21 -22.57 9.43
C GLN A 182 30.03 -21.86 8.34
N LEU A 183 30.92 -22.57 7.63
CA LEU A 183 31.67 -21.97 6.53
C LEU A 183 30.88 -21.85 5.21
N ASN A 184 29.88 -22.71 4.99
CA ASN A 184 29.02 -22.66 3.79
C ASN A 184 27.77 -21.78 3.94
N GLY A 185 27.48 -21.27 5.14
CA GLY A 185 26.29 -20.43 5.40
C GLY A 185 26.51 -18.92 5.18
N ASN A 186 27.75 -18.46 5.03
CA ASN A 186 28.09 -17.03 4.98
C ASN A 186 28.36 -16.47 3.57
N THR A 187 28.17 -17.25 2.50
CA THR A 187 28.50 -16.82 1.12
C THR A 187 27.30 -16.62 0.20
N ALA A 188 26.06 -16.77 0.68
CA ALA A 188 24.89 -16.86 -0.20
C ALA A 188 23.92 -15.66 -0.25
N ASN A 189 24.16 -14.54 0.46
CA ASN A 189 23.19 -13.43 0.48
C ASN A 189 23.79 -12.01 0.44
N ASN A 190 24.89 -11.81 -0.28
CA ASN A 190 25.34 -10.46 -0.66
C ASN A 190 25.76 -10.46 -2.13
N GLY A 191 24.81 -10.20 -3.03
CA GLY A 191 25.12 -9.99 -4.44
C GLY A 191 23.89 -9.98 -5.34
N LYS A 192 23.70 -8.83 -6.00
CA LYS A 192 22.77 -8.51 -7.10
C LYS A 192 21.41 -7.96 -6.68
N GLU A 193 21.28 -6.65 -6.54
CA GLU A 193 21.30 -5.58 -7.57
C GLU A 193 19.88 -5.23 -8.03
N THR A 194 19.52 -4.01 -7.66
CA THR A 194 18.53 -3.14 -8.26
C THR A 194 18.67 -3.13 -9.79
N ILE A 195 17.59 -3.40 -10.51
CA ILE A 195 17.39 -2.88 -11.87
C ILE A 195 16.01 -2.22 -11.90
N SER A 196 16.04 -0.90 -11.87
CA SER A 196 15.02 -0.01 -12.40
C SER A 196 15.17 0.09 -13.92
N GLU A 197 14.03 0.18 -14.63
CA GLU A 197 13.74 0.89 -15.91
C GLU A 197 12.70 0.08 -16.71
N ILE A 198 11.44 0.53 -16.80
CA ILE A 198 10.86 1.58 -17.67
C ILE A 198 10.44 1.05 -19.07
N ASN A 199 9.12 1.18 -19.28
CA ASN A 199 8.32 1.44 -20.48
C ASN A 199 7.92 0.41 -21.55
N ASP A 200 6.60 0.49 -21.81
CA ASP A 200 5.87 0.56 -23.07
C ASP A 200 6.03 -0.56 -24.11
N SER A 201 4.93 -1.27 -24.38
CA SER A 201 4.08 -0.99 -25.56
C SER A 201 3.16 -2.16 -25.91
N SER A 202 1.88 -1.82 -26.14
CA SER A 202 1.06 -2.28 -27.27
C SER A 202 0.70 -3.77 -27.44
N SER A 203 -0.61 -4.02 -27.32
CA SER A 203 -1.48 -4.71 -28.28
C SER A 203 -1.17 -6.16 -28.69
N ASN A 204 -2.07 -7.07 -28.30
CA ASN A 204 -2.97 -7.78 -29.22
C ASN A 204 -4.11 -8.45 -28.45
#